data_AF-A0A381YB78-F1
#
_entry.id   AF-A0A381YB78-F1
#
_cell.length_a   1.000
_cell.length_b   1.000
_cell.length_c   1.000
_cell.angle_alpha   90.00
_cell.angle_beta   90.00
_cell.angle_gamma   90.00
#
_symmetry.space_group_name_H-M   'P 1'
#
loop_
_entity.id
_entity.type
_entity.pdbx_description
1 polymer ?
#
loop_
_entity_poly.entity_id
_entity_poly.type
_entity_poly.pdbx_seq_one_letter_code
_entity_poly.pdbx_strand_id
1 'polypeptide(L)'
;MRSLLFIFIVLFSAISISGIAAAYSIIGLATLFAGAKIAIIAMGTSLEVGKLVAASWLYHNWRNINLPRTIRAYLTTSVIVLVFVTSMGIFGFLSKAHLDQVRPSSDNTVHIALIDRQILQENVVIDRAEKTLNLLDKALEVYLDKEYVSRGLKERKKQKEERDFLNNEIRVAMDKIAQLTLKKGNIELEQLKIEADVGPLKYVAELIYGDEAKEHFDEAVRWIIIVLIFVFDPLAVLLLIAANISIRERKLANEAKNKKKEKEINWQREATRAKTISQGLRDKQRFYKTFFSKLGKRDLKNRDYEDFFKAMGTEELMKLGLDPDEIRIKLDQIMEWNEPKDKPYLESGVKK
;
A
#
# COMPACT_ATOMS: atom_id res chain seq x y z
N MET A 1 1.13 -22.29 1.46
CA MET A 1 2.26 -21.36 1.67
C MET A 1 1.96 -20.11 0.84
N ARG A 2 1.58 -18.98 1.46
CA ARG A 2 1.39 -17.72 0.73
C ARG A 2 2.73 -17.31 0.09
N SER A 3 2.75 -16.99 -1.19
CA SER A 3 3.99 -16.63 -1.90
C SER A 3 4.60 -15.36 -1.31
N LEU A 4 5.94 -15.19 -1.37
CA LEU A 4 6.62 -13.95 -0.95
C LEU A 4 6.01 -12.73 -1.67
N LEU A 5 5.74 -12.93 -2.97
CA LEU A 5 5.14 -11.95 -3.85
C LEU A 5 3.77 -11.47 -3.34
N PHE A 6 2.91 -12.37 -2.88
CA PHE A 6 1.61 -11.98 -2.32
C PHE A 6 1.76 -11.08 -1.07
N ILE A 7 2.70 -11.39 -0.18
CA ILE A 7 2.94 -10.59 1.03
C ILE A 7 3.41 -9.18 0.67
N PHE A 8 4.32 -9.06 -0.31
CA PHE A 8 4.78 -7.76 -0.79
C PHE A 8 3.67 -6.95 -1.47
N ILE A 9 2.80 -7.60 -2.25
CA ILE A 9 1.65 -6.93 -2.88
C ILE A 9 0.70 -6.38 -1.82
N VAL A 10 0.40 -7.16 -0.77
CA VAL A 10 -0.48 -6.69 0.33
C VAL A 10 0.17 -5.52 1.07
N LEU A 11 1.46 -5.59 1.39
CA LEU A 11 2.18 -4.50 2.05
C LEU A 11 2.22 -3.23 1.19
N PHE A 12 2.55 -3.39 -0.10
CA PHE A 12 2.59 -2.28 -1.05
C PHE A 12 1.21 -1.63 -1.19
N SER A 13 0.16 -2.44 -1.35
CA SER A 13 -1.22 -1.94 -1.40
C SER A 13 -1.60 -1.18 -0.13
N ALA A 14 -1.27 -1.70 1.06
CA ALA A 14 -1.53 -1.03 2.33
C ALA A 14 -0.83 0.34 2.41
N ILE A 15 0.45 0.41 2.03
CA ILE A 15 1.24 1.65 2.04
C ILE A 15 0.72 2.64 1.00
N SER A 16 0.40 2.19 -0.21
CA SER A 16 -0.14 3.04 -1.28
C SER A 16 -1.49 3.64 -0.90
N ILE A 17 -2.43 2.82 -0.41
CA ILE A 17 -3.74 3.30 0.03
C ILE A 17 -3.57 4.29 1.18
N SER A 18 -2.77 3.94 2.19
CA SER A 18 -2.54 4.84 3.33
C SER A 18 -1.82 6.12 2.93
N GLY A 19 -0.89 6.08 1.97
CA GLY A 19 -0.15 7.25 1.51
C GLY A 19 -1.04 8.24 0.77
N ILE A 20 -1.92 7.75 -0.11
CA ILE A 20 -2.91 8.58 -0.81
C ILE A 20 -3.93 9.15 0.19
N ALA A 21 -4.44 8.32 1.10
CA ALA A 21 -5.35 8.73 2.15
C ALA A 21 -4.74 9.82 3.04
N ALA A 22 -3.48 9.65 3.46
CA ALA A 22 -2.73 10.65 4.22
C ALA A 22 -2.57 11.96 3.44
N ALA A 23 -2.22 11.91 2.16
CA ALA A 23 -2.08 13.11 1.33
C ALA A 23 -3.39 13.90 1.25
N TYR A 24 -4.51 13.24 0.95
CA TYR A 24 -5.82 13.88 0.89
C TYR A 24 -6.27 14.39 2.25
N SER A 25 -6.08 13.60 3.30
CA SER A 25 -6.38 13.99 4.68
C SER A 25 -5.66 15.28 5.10
N ILE A 26 -4.35 15.32 4.87
CA ILE A 26 -3.50 16.44 5.26
C ILE A 26 -3.87 17.70 4.48
N ILE A 27 -4.10 17.60 3.16
CA ILE A 27 -4.52 18.74 2.34
C ILE A 27 -5.90 19.23 2.81
N GLY A 28 -6.84 18.32 3.06
CA GLY A 28 -8.17 18.67 3.57
C GLY A 28 -8.11 19.39 4.91
N LEU A 29 -7.40 18.86 5.90
CA LEU A 29 -7.21 19.52 7.20
C LEU A 29 -6.48 20.87 7.06
N ALA A 30 -5.47 20.97 6.20
CA ALA A 30 -4.76 22.23 5.97
C ALA A 30 -5.67 23.31 5.35
N THR A 31 -6.70 22.92 4.59
CA THR A 31 -7.67 23.88 4.04
C THR A 31 -8.63 24.42 5.09
N LEU A 32 -8.97 23.63 6.13
CA LEU A 32 -9.84 24.06 7.22
C LEU A 32 -9.19 25.12 8.12
N PHE A 33 -7.87 25.12 8.22
CA PHE A 33 -7.11 26.00 9.11
C PHE A 33 -6.08 26.81 8.30
N ALA A 34 -6.60 27.70 7.44
CA ALA A 34 -5.79 28.45 6.48
C ALA A 34 -4.67 29.30 7.12
N GLY A 35 -4.81 29.72 8.40
CA GLY A 35 -3.81 30.48 9.13
C GLY A 35 -2.60 29.69 9.65
N ALA A 36 -2.65 28.35 9.63
CA ALA A 36 -1.61 27.49 10.22
C ALA A 36 -1.27 26.27 9.33
N LYS A 37 -1.34 26.44 8.00
CA LYS A 37 -1.18 25.34 7.02
C LYS A 37 0.07 24.49 7.25
N ILE A 38 1.24 25.13 7.42
CA ILE A 38 2.53 24.41 7.57
C ILE A 38 2.53 23.56 8.86
N ALA A 39 2.03 24.11 9.96
CA ALA A 39 1.96 23.40 11.23
C ALA A 39 1.05 22.16 11.14
N ILE A 40 -0.07 22.27 10.42
CA ILE A 40 -1.01 21.15 10.24
C ILE A 40 -0.46 20.09 9.32
N ILE A 41 0.28 20.46 8.28
CA ILE A 41 0.97 19.48 7.43
C ILE A 41 2.01 18.71 8.25
N ALA A 42 2.80 19.39 9.08
CA ALA A 42 3.78 18.74 9.94
C ALA A 42 3.12 17.83 11.01
N MET A 43 2.05 18.30 11.64
CA MET A 43 1.29 17.50 12.60
C MET A 43 0.64 16.29 11.93
N GLY A 44 -0.05 16.50 10.80
CA GLY A 44 -0.77 15.46 10.06
C GLY A 44 0.16 14.36 9.55
N THR A 45 1.33 14.71 8.99
CA THR A 45 2.31 13.70 8.58
C THR A 45 2.78 12.83 9.76
N SER A 46 3.07 13.46 10.91
CA SER A 46 3.45 12.74 12.14
C SER A 46 2.33 11.81 12.63
N LEU A 47 1.08 12.28 12.62
CA LEU A 47 -0.08 11.48 13.06
C LEU A 47 -0.35 10.29 12.14
N GLU A 48 -0.26 10.46 10.82
CA GLU A 48 -0.47 9.38 9.85
C GLU A 48 0.61 8.30 9.94
N VAL A 49 1.88 8.69 10.07
CA VAL A 49 2.99 7.75 10.31
C VAL A 49 2.81 7.05 11.67
N GLY A 50 2.47 7.82 12.70
CA GLY A 50 2.20 7.32 14.04
C GLY A 50 1.08 6.27 14.07
N LYS A 51 -0.01 6.48 13.32
CA LYS A 51 -1.13 5.53 13.17
C LYS A 51 -0.66 4.16 12.70
N LEU A 52 0.11 4.11 11.60
CA LEU A 52 0.60 2.86 11.01
C LEU A 52 1.63 2.16 11.90
N VAL A 53 2.55 2.94 12.49
CA VAL A 53 3.55 2.41 13.42
C VAL A 53 2.88 1.84 14.67
N ALA A 54 1.90 2.55 15.24
CA ALA A 54 1.14 2.10 16.40
C ALA A 54 0.36 0.81 16.08
N ALA A 55 -0.33 0.74 14.95
CA ALA A 55 -1.06 -0.47 14.53
C ALA A 55 -0.12 -1.67 14.32
N SER A 56 1.01 -1.46 13.63
CA SER A 56 2.03 -2.48 13.41
C SER A 56 2.65 -2.94 14.74
N TRP A 57 3.06 -2.02 15.60
CA TRP A 57 3.68 -2.33 16.88
C TRP A 57 2.72 -3.04 17.84
N LEU A 58 1.46 -2.59 17.90
CA LEU A 58 0.41 -3.20 18.71
C LEU A 58 0.17 -4.65 18.28
N TYR A 59 0.17 -4.93 16.98
CA TYR A 59 0.08 -6.30 16.47
C TYR A 59 1.26 -7.18 16.95
N HIS A 60 2.49 -6.69 16.82
CA HIS A 60 3.68 -7.44 17.22
C HIS A 60 3.75 -7.70 18.73
N ASN A 61 3.29 -6.75 19.55
CA ASN A 61 3.40 -6.80 21.00
C ASN A 61 2.09 -7.22 21.71
N TRP A 62 1.05 -7.58 20.97
CA TRP A 62 -0.27 -7.91 21.54
C TRP A 62 -0.24 -8.98 22.64
N ARG A 63 0.64 -9.98 22.48
CA ARG A 63 0.82 -11.11 23.41
C ARG A 63 1.99 -10.93 24.38
N ASN A 64 2.61 -9.75 24.44
CA ASN A 64 3.71 -9.49 25.36
C ASN A 64 3.19 -9.42 26.80
N ILE A 65 3.78 -10.23 27.69
CA ILE A 65 3.34 -10.34 29.09
C ILE A 65 3.60 -9.05 29.88
N ASN A 66 4.63 -8.29 29.46
CA ASN A 66 5.04 -7.05 30.10
C ASN A 66 4.19 -5.84 29.68
N LEU A 67 3.21 -6.02 28.78
CA LEU A 67 2.37 -4.94 28.27
C LEU A 67 1.05 -4.84 29.07
N PRO A 68 0.86 -3.78 29.88
CA PRO A 68 -0.38 -3.55 30.62
C PRO A 68 -1.60 -3.52 29.69
N ARG A 69 -2.76 -3.94 30.21
CA ARG A 69 -4.03 -3.89 29.46
C ARG A 69 -4.45 -2.46 29.11
N THR A 70 -4.09 -1.49 29.96
CA THR A 70 -4.38 -0.06 29.76
C THR A 70 -3.69 0.51 28.52
N ILE A 71 -2.41 0.20 28.31
CA ILE A 71 -1.66 0.66 27.12
C ILE A 71 -2.22 0.04 25.84
N ARG A 72 -2.61 -1.25 25.88
CA ARG A 72 -3.27 -1.91 24.75
C ARG A 72 -4.58 -1.22 24.39
N ALA A 73 -5.42 -0.93 25.39
CA ALA A 73 -6.68 -0.22 25.18
C ALA A 73 -6.43 1.18 24.60
N TYR A 74 -5.50 1.95 25.19
CA TYR A 74 -5.14 3.28 24.71
C TYR A 74 -4.70 3.27 23.24
N LEU A 75 -3.71 2.43 22.88
CA LEU A 75 -3.22 2.35 21.50
C LEU A 75 -4.30 1.91 20.52
N THR A 76 -5.17 0.97 20.91
CA THR A 76 -6.28 0.52 20.05
C THR A 76 -7.26 1.68 19.80
N THR A 77 -7.67 2.37 20.86
CA THR A 77 -8.56 3.53 20.75
C THR A 77 -7.89 4.67 19.98
N SER A 78 -6.60 4.94 20.20
CA SER A 78 -5.85 5.95 19.46
C SER A 78 -5.79 5.64 17.97
N VAL A 79 -5.54 4.39 17.57
CA VAL A 79 -5.55 4.00 16.14
C VAL A 79 -6.94 4.22 15.54
N ILE A 80 -8.01 3.86 16.26
CA ILE A 80 -9.40 4.08 15.81
C ILE A 80 -9.69 5.59 15.66
N VAL A 81 -9.32 6.40 16.65
CA VAL A 81 -9.51 7.86 16.59
C VAL A 81 -8.70 8.46 15.44
N LEU A 82 -7.46 8.02 15.24
CA LEU A 82 -6.62 8.49 14.13
C LEU A 82 -7.23 8.13 12.77
N VAL A 83 -7.86 6.96 12.62
CA VAL A 83 -8.66 6.61 11.43
C VAL A 83 -9.80 7.62 11.22
N PHE A 84 -10.54 7.98 12.28
CA PHE A 84 -11.58 9.00 12.15
C PHE A 84 -11.03 10.39 11.79
N VAL A 85 -9.86 10.77 12.31
CA VAL A 85 -9.20 12.04 11.96
C VAL A 85 -8.78 12.05 10.49
N THR A 86 -8.17 10.97 10.00
CA THR A 86 -7.82 10.81 8.58
C THR A 86 -9.08 10.91 7.72
N SER A 87 -10.13 10.21 8.13
CA SER A 87 -11.43 10.23 7.49
C SER A 87 -12.02 11.64 7.39
N MET A 88 -11.98 12.42 8.48
CA MET A 88 -12.43 13.82 8.49
C MET A 88 -11.59 14.69 7.55
N GLY A 89 -10.27 14.46 7.48
CA GLY A 89 -9.40 15.15 6.53
C GLY A 89 -9.78 14.87 5.08
N ILE A 90 -9.98 13.60 4.71
CA ILE A 90 -10.38 13.22 3.33
C ILE A 90 -11.73 13.85 3.00
N PHE A 91 -12.67 13.85 3.95
CA PHE A 91 -13.96 14.51 3.78
C PHE A 91 -13.79 16.00 3.49
N GLY A 92 -12.94 16.70 4.26
CA GLY A 92 -12.62 18.11 4.03
C GLY A 92 -12.05 18.36 2.62
N PHE A 93 -11.15 17.49 2.15
CA PHE A 93 -10.57 17.60 0.81
C PHE A 93 -11.60 17.41 -0.31
N LEU A 94 -12.37 16.32 -0.25
CA LEU A 94 -13.36 16.00 -1.28
C LEU A 94 -14.55 16.98 -1.28
N SER A 95 -15.02 17.38 -0.11
CA SER A 95 -16.09 18.38 0.00
C SER A 95 -15.65 19.75 -0.52
N LYS A 96 -14.40 20.16 -0.27
CA LYS A 96 -13.85 21.39 -0.85
C LYS A 96 -13.72 21.30 -2.37
N ALA A 97 -13.22 20.19 -2.91
CA ALA A 97 -13.11 19.99 -4.35
C ALA A 97 -14.48 20.11 -5.04
N HIS A 98 -15.52 19.52 -4.43
CA HIS A 98 -16.90 19.67 -4.89
C HIS A 98 -17.40 21.12 -4.81
N LEU A 99 -17.24 21.78 -3.67
CA LEU A 99 -17.67 23.16 -3.48
C LEU A 99 -16.96 24.15 -4.42
N ASP A 100 -15.65 23.96 -4.64
CA ASP A 100 -14.86 24.80 -5.54
C ASP A 100 -15.29 24.62 -7.00
N GLN A 101 -15.85 23.46 -7.36
CA GLN A 101 -16.41 23.20 -8.69
C GLN A 101 -17.82 23.77 -8.85
N VAL A 102 -18.65 23.76 -7.80
CA VAL A 102 -20.05 24.26 -7.85
C VAL A 102 -20.14 25.78 -7.67
N ARG A 103 -19.26 26.41 -6.88
CA ARG A 103 -19.26 27.86 -6.62
C ARG A 103 -19.22 28.75 -7.88
N PRO A 104 -18.36 28.48 -8.88
CA PRO A 104 -18.33 29.27 -10.11
C PRO A 104 -19.66 29.23 -10.89
N SER A 105 -20.42 28.13 -10.81
CA SER A 105 -21.74 28.04 -11.45
C SER A 105 -22.75 29.01 -10.84
N SER A 106 -22.73 29.17 -9.50
CA SER A 106 -23.58 30.13 -8.80
C SER A 106 -23.19 31.58 -9.14
N ASP A 107 -21.90 31.90 -9.21
CA ASP A 107 -21.44 33.25 -9.54
C ASP A 107 -21.78 33.60 -11.00
N ASN A 108 -21.56 32.66 -11.93
CA ASN A 108 -21.91 32.81 -13.34
C ASN A 108 -23.41 33.08 -13.54
N THR A 109 -24.28 32.41 -12.78
CA THR A 109 -25.73 32.65 -12.82
C THR A 109 -26.08 34.09 -12.43
N VAL A 110 -25.40 34.65 -11.42
CA VAL A 110 -25.58 36.05 -11.00
C VAL A 110 -25.06 37.01 -12.07
N HIS A 111 -23.90 36.73 -12.68
CA HIS A 111 -23.35 37.54 -13.78
C HIS A 111 -24.24 37.53 -15.01
N ILE A 112 -24.80 36.37 -15.38
CA ILE A 112 -25.76 36.25 -16.48
C ILE A 112 -27.01 37.10 -16.20
N ALA A 113 -27.58 37.00 -15.00
CA ALA A 113 -28.74 37.80 -14.61
C ALA A 113 -28.44 39.31 -14.61
N LEU A 114 -27.22 39.71 -14.26
CA LEU A 114 -26.78 41.11 -14.35
C LEU A 114 -26.66 41.57 -15.81
N ILE A 115 -26.06 40.76 -16.67
CA ILE A 115 -25.93 41.06 -18.10
C ILE A 115 -27.32 41.15 -18.75
N ASP A 116 -28.26 40.27 -18.40
CA ASP A 116 -29.64 40.33 -18.91
C ASP A 116 -30.34 41.63 -18.52
N ARG A 117 -30.12 42.11 -17.29
CA ARG A 117 -30.63 43.43 -16.87
C ARG A 117 -30.00 44.57 -17.67
N GLN A 118 -28.71 44.49 -17.97
CA GLN A 118 -28.03 45.49 -18.80
C GLN A 118 -28.58 45.48 -20.23
N ILE A 119 -28.76 44.30 -20.83
CA ILE A 119 -29.37 44.15 -22.15
C ILE A 119 -30.79 44.74 -22.15
N LEU A 120 -31.60 44.48 -21.12
CA LEU A 120 -32.93 45.08 -20.98
C LEU A 120 -32.89 46.60 -20.91
N GLN A 121 -31.92 47.18 -20.18
CA GLN A 121 -31.74 48.62 -20.10
C GLN A 121 -31.38 49.23 -21.45
N GLU A 122 -30.46 48.62 -22.22
CA GLU A 122 -30.09 49.09 -23.55
C GLU A 122 -31.26 48.97 -24.54
N ASN A 123 -32.07 47.91 -24.46
CA ASN A 123 -33.29 47.78 -25.26
C ASN A 123 -34.30 48.90 -24.96
N VAL A 124 -34.41 49.33 -23.70
CA VAL A 124 -35.27 50.47 -23.32
C VAL A 124 -34.74 51.79 -23.90
N VAL A 125 -33.41 51.96 -24.01
CA VAL A 125 -32.81 53.13 -24.69
C VAL A 125 -33.17 53.13 -26.17
N ILE A 126 -33.02 51.98 -26.85
CA ILE A 126 -33.40 51.82 -28.26
C ILE A 126 -34.89 52.11 -28.46
N ASP A 127 -35.78 51.52 -27.67
CA ASP A 127 -37.23 51.73 -27.78
C ASP A 127 -37.63 53.20 -27.59
N ARG A 128 -36.99 53.93 -26.65
CA ARG A 128 -37.24 55.37 -26.47
C ARG A 128 -36.75 56.18 -27.66
N ALA A 129 -35.57 55.89 -28.19
CA ALA A 129 -35.01 56.60 -29.34
C ALA A 129 -35.85 56.34 -30.60
N GLU A 130 -36.27 55.09 -30.84
CA GLU A 130 -37.15 54.70 -31.94
C GLU A 130 -38.54 55.35 -31.83
N LYS A 131 -39.14 55.37 -30.64
CA LYS A 131 -40.41 56.09 -30.40
C LYS A 131 -40.27 57.58 -30.71
N THR A 132 -39.16 58.19 -30.33
CA THR A 132 -38.90 59.60 -30.61
C THR A 132 -38.73 59.85 -32.11
N LEU A 133 -37.96 59.02 -32.81
CA LEU A 133 -37.84 59.08 -34.28
C LEU A 133 -39.20 58.93 -34.98
N ASN A 134 -40.03 57.98 -34.55
CA ASN A 134 -41.37 57.77 -35.09
C ASN A 134 -42.30 58.97 -34.85
N LEU A 135 -42.19 59.64 -33.71
CA LEU A 135 -42.94 60.88 -33.44
C LEU A 135 -42.49 62.02 -34.36
N LEU A 136 -41.19 62.16 -34.59
CA LEU A 136 -40.64 63.14 -35.55
C LEU A 136 -41.14 62.87 -36.97
N ASP A 137 -41.19 61.61 -37.39
CA ASP A 137 -41.71 61.22 -38.71
C ASP A 137 -43.22 61.51 -38.84
N LYS A 138 -44.03 61.13 -37.83
CA LYS A 138 -45.47 61.46 -37.80
C LYS A 138 -45.74 62.96 -37.84
N ALA A 139 -44.94 63.76 -37.14
CA ALA A 139 -45.07 65.22 -37.20
C ALA A 139 -44.79 65.76 -38.61
N LEU A 140 -43.92 65.09 -39.38
CA LEU A 140 -43.62 65.44 -40.77
C LEU A 140 -44.72 65.02 -41.74
N GLU A 141 -45.37 63.87 -41.50
CA GLU A 141 -46.51 63.39 -42.30
C GLU A 141 -47.64 64.42 -42.36
N VAL A 142 -47.92 65.14 -41.28
CA VAL A 142 -48.93 66.22 -41.25
C VAL A 142 -48.65 67.32 -42.29
N TYR A 143 -47.38 67.60 -42.61
CA TYR A 143 -47.02 68.55 -43.66
C TYR A 143 -47.17 67.97 -45.07
N LEU A 144 -46.97 66.66 -45.23
CA LEU A 144 -47.17 65.95 -46.49
C LEU A 144 -48.66 65.83 -46.82
N ASP A 145 -49.49 65.50 -45.83
CA ASP A 145 -50.96 65.39 -45.97
C ASP A 145 -51.62 66.71 -46.36
N LYS A 146 -51.03 67.83 -45.94
CA LYS A 146 -51.49 69.18 -46.30
C LYS A 146 -50.87 69.72 -47.59
N GLU A 147 -50.22 68.86 -48.38
CA GLU A 147 -49.49 69.19 -49.63
C GLU A 147 -48.37 70.24 -49.47
N TYR A 148 -47.92 70.53 -48.23
CA TYR A 148 -46.85 71.47 -47.94
C TYR A 148 -45.46 70.82 -47.95
N VAL A 149 -45.17 70.07 -49.02
CA VAL A 149 -43.94 69.24 -49.14
C VAL A 149 -42.66 70.06 -48.94
N SER A 150 -42.56 71.25 -49.54
CA SER A 150 -41.37 72.10 -49.41
C SER A 150 -41.14 72.60 -47.98
N ARG A 151 -42.21 72.84 -47.21
CA ARG A 151 -42.11 73.24 -45.79
C ARG A 151 -41.73 72.05 -44.92
N GLY A 152 -42.34 70.88 -45.16
CA GLY A 152 -41.97 69.63 -44.48
C GLY A 152 -40.49 69.26 -44.66
N LEU A 153 -39.96 69.39 -45.88
CA LEU A 153 -38.53 69.15 -46.17
C LEU A 153 -37.61 70.14 -45.43
N LYS A 154 -38.01 71.40 -45.27
CA LYS A 154 -37.24 72.42 -44.54
C LYS A 154 -37.21 72.13 -43.04
N GLU A 155 -38.34 71.74 -42.45
CA GLU A 155 -38.39 71.34 -41.03
C GLU A 155 -37.61 70.04 -40.77
N ARG A 156 -37.70 69.05 -41.67
CA ARG A 156 -36.86 67.84 -41.61
C ARG A 156 -35.37 68.15 -41.59
N LYS A 157 -34.94 69.12 -42.42
CA LYS A 157 -33.54 69.54 -42.47
C LYS A 157 -33.07 70.18 -41.17
N LYS A 158 -33.95 70.91 -40.46
CA LYS A 158 -33.64 71.48 -39.13
C LYS A 158 -33.52 70.39 -38.05
N GLN A 159 -34.33 69.34 -38.14
CA GLN A 159 -34.31 68.20 -37.21
C GLN A 159 -33.18 67.20 -37.48
N LYS A 160 -32.35 67.43 -38.52
CA LYS A 160 -31.33 66.46 -38.94
C LYS A 160 -30.36 66.11 -37.80
N GLU A 161 -29.88 67.11 -37.06
CA GLU A 161 -28.93 66.91 -35.95
C GLU A 161 -29.54 66.03 -34.84
N GLU A 162 -30.80 66.26 -34.48
CA GLU A 162 -31.53 65.47 -33.49
C GLU A 162 -31.73 64.03 -33.97
N ARG A 163 -32.09 63.82 -35.24
CA ARG A 163 -32.23 62.47 -35.82
C ARG A 163 -30.88 61.74 -35.90
N ASP A 164 -29.81 62.43 -36.28
CA ASP A 164 -28.46 61.86 -36.32
C ASP A 164 -27.98 61.49 -34.91
N PHE A 165 -28.31 62.30 -33.89
CA PHE A 165 -28.07 61.99 -32.48
C PHE A 165 -28.81 60.73 -32.03
N LEU A 166 -30.13 60.64 -32.27
CA LEU A 166 -30.94 59.46 -31.90
C LEU A 166 -30.48 58.18 -32.62
N ASN A 167 -30.16 58.26 -33.91
CA ASN A 167 -29.61 57.13 -34.65
C ASN A 167 -28.24 56.69 -34.11
N ASN A 168 -27.40 57.64 -33.69
CA ASN A 168 -26.14 57.32 -33.05
C ASN A 168 -26.35 56.66 -31.67
N GLU A 169 -27.31 57.11 -30.87
CA GLU A 169 -27.67 56.52 -29.59
C GLU A 169 -28.14 55.06 -29.77
N ILE A 170 -29.01 54.79 -30.76
CA ILE A 170 -29.42 53.44 -31.15
C ILE A 170 -28.20 52.59 -31.52
N ARG A 171 -27.32 53.09 -32.40
CA ARG A 171 -26.12 52.36 -32.82
C ARG A 171 -25.22 51.99 -31.64
N VAL A 172 -24.97 52.94 -30.73
CA VAL A 172 -24.14 52.71 -29.53
C VAL A 172 -24.78 51.67 -28.61
N ALA A 173 -26.10 51.74 -28.39
CA ALA A 173 -26.83 50.76 -27.60
C ALA A 173 -26.81 49.37 -28.26
N MET A 174 -26.96 49.28 -29.59
CA MET A 174 -26.86 48.01 -30.34
C MET A 174 -25.47 47.39 -30.25
N ASP A 175 -24.40 48.18 -30.41
CA ASP A 175 -23.02 47.72 -30.21
C ASP A 175 -22.80 47.22 -28.79
N LYS A 176 -23.40 47.90 -27.80
CA LYS A 176 -23.33 47.47 -26.40
C LYS A 176 -24.05 46.15 -26.16
N ILE A 177 -25.26 45.97 -26.71
CA ILE A 177 -26.02 44.72 -26.64
C ILE A 177 -25.22 43.59 -27.29
N ALA A 178 -24.61 43.81 -28.45
CA ALA A 178 -23.78 42.80 -29.11
C ALA A 178 -22.61 42.35 -28.22
N GLN A 179 -21.89 43.31 -27.61
CA GLN A 179 -20.81 43.02 -26.67
C GLN A 179 -21.28 42.26 -25.43
N LEU A 180 -22.41 42.67 -24.85
CA LEU A 180 -23.00 42.02 -23.68
C LEU A 180 -23.48 40.59 -24.00
N THR A 181 -24.08 40.39 -25.17
CA THR A 181 -24.56 39.09 -25.65
C THR A 181 -23.40 38.11 -25.85
N LEU A 182 -22.29 38.57 -26.46
CA LEU A 182 -21.08 37.75 -26.60
C LEU A 182 -20.49 37.37 -25.22
N LYS A 183 -20.45 38.33 -24.27
CA LYS A 183 -20.00 38.05 -22.90
C LYS A 183 -20.90 37.02 -22.20
N LYS A 184 -22.23 37.19 -22.31
CA LYS A 184 -23.21 36.23 -21.77
C LYS A 184 -22.98 34.83 -22.33
N GLY A 185 -22.87 34.70 -23.66
CA GLY A 185 -22.65 33.41 -24.31
C GLY A 185 -21.36 32.72 -23.84
N ASN A 186 -20.27 33.46 -23.63
CA ASN A 186 -19.03 32.89 -23.09
C ASN A 186 -19.22 32.36 -21.65
N ILE A 187 -19.90 33.11 -20.78
CA ILE A 187 -20.16 32.71 -19.39
C ILE A 187 -21.11 31.50 -19.33
N GLU A 188 -22.14 31.47 -20.19
CA GLU A 188 -23.05 30.32 -20.32
C GLU A 188 -22.31 29.07 -20.80
N LEU A 189 -21.38 29.19 -21.75
CA LEU A 189 -20.54 28.08 -22.17
C LEU A 189 -19.66 27.55 -21.03
N GLU A 190 -19.10 28.42 -20.18
CA GLU A 190 -18.37 28.00 -18.99
C GLU A 190 -19.28 27.30 -17.97
N GLN A 191 -20.49 27.81 -17.77
CA GLN A 191 -21.48 27.19 -16.88
C GLN A 191 -21.89 25.79 -17.36
N LEU A 192 -22.12 25.62 -18.66
CA LEU A 192 -22.45 24.33 -19.27
C LEU A 192 -21.32 23.31 -19.11
N LYS A 193 -20.05 23.74 -19.22
CA LYS A 193 -18.89 22.86 -18.98
C LYS A 193 -18.85 22.40 -17.52
N ILE A 194 -19.03 23.31 -16.57
CA ILE A 194 -19.05 22.99 -15.14
C ILE A 194 -20.20 22.02 -14.82
N GLU A 195 -21.38 22.27 -15.39
CA GLU A 195 -22.55 21.42 -15.18
C GLU A 195 -22.37 20.01 -15.77
N ALA A 196 -21.70 19.90 -16.93
CA ALA A 196 -21.35 18.62 -17.52
C ALA A 196 -20.40 17.81 -16.63
N ASP A 197 -19.39 18.46 -16.02
CA ASP A 197 -18.43 17.80 -15.15
C ASP A 197 -19.06 17.25 -13.85
N VAL A 198 -20.09 17.92 -13.32
CA VAL A 198 -20.85 17.44 -12.14
C VAL A 198 -22.03 16.54 -12.50
N GLY A 199 -22.27 16.30 -13.79
CA GLY A 199 -23.36 15.47 -14.30
C GLY A 199 -23.43 14.06 -13.69
N PRO A 200 -22.32 13.32 -13.57
CA PRO A 200 -22.33 12.00 -12.93
C PRO A 200 -22.81 12.02 -11.48
N LEU A 201 -22.50 13.06 -10.72
CA LEU A 201 -22.96 13.20 -9.34
C LEU A 201 -24.47 13.41 -9.28
N LYS A 202 -25.07 14.06 -10.29
CA LYS A 202 -26.53 14.29 -10.34
C LYS A 202 -27.28 12.97 -10.48
N TYR A 203 -26.79 12.05 -11.31
CA TYR A 203 -27.36 10.70 -11.43
C TYR A 203 -27.32 9.92 -10.11
N VAL A 204 -26.25 10.09 -9.32
CA VAL A 204 -26.18 9.43 -8.01
C VAL A 204 -27.12 10.09 -7.01
N ALA A 205 -27.28 11.41 -7.04
CA ALA A 205 -28.28 12.10 -6.23
C ALA A 205 -29.71 11.64 -6.59
N GLU A 206 -30.01 11.50 -7.89
CA GLU A 206 -31.28 10.93 -8.40
C GLU A 206 -31.50 9.49 -7.93
N LEU A 207 -30.44 8.68 -7.85
CA LEU A 207 -30.54 7.32 -7.33
C LEU A 207 -30.91 7.27 -5.83
N ILE A 208 -30.41 8.23 -5.04
CA ILE A 208 -30.60 8.24 -3.58
C ILE A 208 -31.91 8.95 -3.19
N TYR A 209 -32.24 10.06 -3.84
CA TYR A 209 -33.32 10.97 -3.46
C TYR A 209 -34.45 11.08 -4.50
N GLY A 210 -34.34 10.41 -5.65
CA GLY A 210 -35.38 10.41 -6.69
C GLY A 210 -35.69 11.82 -7.20
N ASP A 211 -36.97 12.20 -7.14
CA ASP A 211 -37.47 13.49 -7.62
C ASP A 211 -36.93 14.69 -6.81
N GLU A 212 -36.48 14.48 -5.57
CA GLU A 212 -35.93 15.52 -4.67
C GLU A 212 -34.42 15.72 -4.83
N ALA A 213 -33.79 15.03 -5.80
CA ALA A 213 -32.34 15.03 -5.98
C ALA A 213 -31.69 16.39 -6.22
N LYS A 214 -32.42 17.35 -6.81
CA LYS A 214 -31.92 18.71 -7.02
C LYS A 214 -31.73 19.45 -5.69
N GLU A 215 -32.61 19.23 -4.71
CA GLU A 215 -32.56 19.90 -3.42
C GLU A 215 -31.53 19.23 -2.48
N HIS A 216 -31.35 17.92 -2.62
CA HIS A 216 -30.42 17.12 -1.79
C HIS A 216 -29.10 16.78 -2.49
N PHE A 217 -28.74 17.47 -3.57
CA PHE A 217 -27.54 17.17 -4.35
C PHE A 217 -26.25 17.19 -3.50
N ASP A 218 -26.03 18.27 -2.75
CA ASP A 218 -24.86 18.39 -1.87
C ASP A 218 -24.87 17.37 -0.72
N GLU A 219 -26.05 16.95 -0.27
CA GLU A 219 -26.21 15.95 0.77
C GLU A 219 -25.86 14.55 0.26
N ALA A 220 -26.33 14.19 -0.94
CA ALA A 220 -25.99 12.94 -1.63
C ALA A 220 -24.47 12.79 -1.78
N VAL A 221 -23.80 13.85 -2.25
CA VAL A 221 -22.34 13.86 -2.42
C VAL A 221 -21.62 13.65 -1.08
N ARG A 222 -22.09 14.28 0.01
CA ARG A 222 -21.51 14.07 1.35
C ARG A 222 -21.68 12.63 1.83
N TRP A 223 -22.85 12.02 1.64
CA TRP A 223 -23.07 10.62 2.02
C TRP A 223 -22.17 9.66 1.24
N ILE A 224 -21.98 9.89 -0.06
CA ILE A 224 -21.05 9.09 -0.88
C ILE A 224 -19.61 9.20 -0.35
N ILE A 225 -19.16 10.42 -0.06
CA ILE A 225 -17.84 10.67 0.50
C ILE A 225 -17.68 9.91 1.83
N ILE A 226 -18.67 9.96 2.71
CA ILE A 226 -18.66 9.23 3.99
C ILE A 226 -18.53 7.73 3.77
N VAL A 227 -19.31 7.15 2.85
CA VAL A 227 -19.26 5.72 2.52
C VAL A 227 -17.88 5.31 2.01
N LEU A 228 -17.30 6.07 1.08
CA LEU A 228 -15.98 5.80 0.52
C LEU A 228 -14.89 5.82 1.60
N ILE A 229 -14.94 6.82 2.47
CA ILE A 229 -13.96 7.01 3.53
C ILE A 229 -14.02 5.88 4.57
N PHE A 230 -15.23 5.48 4.96
CA PHE A 230 -15.45 4.41 5.92
C PHE A 230 -14.90 3.06 5.44
N VAL A 231 -14.82 2.85 4.12
CA VAL A 231 -14.21 1.64 3.54
C VAL A 231 -12.70 1.78 3.43
N PHE A 232 -12.20 2.87 2.85
CA PHE A 232 -10.80 2.98 2.47
C PHE A 232 -9.84 3.06 3.67
N ASP A 233 -10.18 3.83 4.70
CA ASP A 233 -9.22 4.12 5.77
C ASP A 233 -9.04 2.95 6.76
N PRO A 234 -10.10 2.28 7.27
CA PRO A 234 -9.95 1.04 8.03
C PRO A 234 -9.27 -0.07 7.22
N LEU A 235 -9.55 -0.16 5.91
CA LEU A 235 -8.96 -1.16 5.02
C LEU A 235 -7.43 -1.05 4.98
N ALA A 236 -6.87 0.16 4.90
CA ALA A 236 -5.42 0.36 4.87
C ALA A 236 -4.73 -0.18 6.14
N VAL A 237 -5.29 0.12 7.31
CA VAL A 237 -4.78 -0.36 8.60
C VAL A 237 -4.90 -1.89 8.71
N LEU A 238 -6.04 -2.45 8.29
CA LEU A 238 -6.27 -3.89 8.32
C LEU A 238 -5.35 -4.65 7.36
N LEU A 239 -5.10 -4.12 6.16
CA LEU A 239 -4.15 -4.71 5.21
C LEU A 239 -2.72 -4.68 5.74
N LEU A 240 -2.31 -3.60 6.42
CA LEU A 240 -1.01 -3.54 7.07
C LEU A 240 -0.87 -4.62 8.16
N ILE A 241 -1.90 -4.80 8.99
CA ILE A 241 -1.93 -5.85 10.01
C ILE A 241 -1.91 -7.24 9.33
N ALA A 242 -2.67 -7.45 8.26
CA ALA A 242 -2.70 -8.71 7.51
C ALA A 242 -1.35 -9.06 6.85
N ALA A 243 -0.63 -8.05 6.35
CA ALA A 243 0.74 -8.22 5.85
C ALA A 243 1.67 -8.67 6.98
N ASN A 244 1.63 -8.00 8.13
CA ASN A 244 2.42 -8.36 9.30
C ASN A 244 2.13 -9.79 9.81
N ILE A 245 0.85 -10.20 9.83
CA ILE A 245 0.46 -11.58 10.14
C ILE A 245 1.15 -12.57 9.19
N SER A 246 1.06 -12.31 7.88
CA SER A 246 1.61 -13.20 6.87
C SER A 246 3.15 -13.30 6.95
N ILE A 247 3.84 -12.20 7.26
CA ILE A 247 5.30 -12.19 7.49
C ILE A 247 5.67 -13.04 8.70
N ARG A 248 4.94 -12.87 9.82
CA ARG A 248 5.20 -13.61 11.06
C ARG A 248 4.98 -15.11 10.91
N GLU A 249 3.88 -15.52 10.28
CA GLU A 249 3.59 -16.93 10.02
C GLU A 249 4.70 -17.58 9.17
N ARG A 250 5.19 -16.86 8.16
CA ARG A 250 6.29 -17.34 7.32
C ARG A 250 7.59 -17.49 8.11
N LYS A 251 7.92 -16.53 8.98
CA LYS A 251 9.10 -16.61 9.85
C LYS A 251 9.03 -17.84 10.75
N LEU A 252 7.89 -18.08 11.39
CA LEU A 252 7.65 -19.27 12.22
C LEU A 252 7.74 -20.58 11.42
N ALA A 253 7.19 -20.60 10.20
CA ALA A 253 7.28 -21.77 9.32
C ALA A 253 8.73 -22.07 8.89
N ASN A 254 9.52 -21.04 8.60
CA ASN A 254 10.94 -21.19 8.26
C ASN A 254 11.76 -21.66 9.47
N GLU A 255 11.52 -21.11 10.66
CA GLU A 255 12.15 -21.57 11.91
C GLU A 255 11.81 -23.04 12.20
N ALA A 256 10.55 -23.45 12.01
CA ALA A 256 10.14 -24.83 12.17
C ALA A 256 10.81 -25.77 11.16
N LYS A 257 10.95 -25.36 9.89
CA LYS A 257 11.69 -26.12 8.86
C LYS A 257 13.16 -26.26 9.22
N ASN A 258 13.80 -25.18 9.68
CA ASN A 258 15.20 -25.21 10.09
C ASN A 258 15.41 -26.15 11.29
N LYS A 259 14.55 -26.08 12.30
CA LYS A 259 14.58 -27.01 13.46
C LYS A 259 14.38 -28.47 13.04
N LYS A 260 13.50 -28.75 12.08
CA LYS A 260 13.33 -30.12 11.53
C LYS A 260 14.58 -30.59 10.81
N LYS A 261 15.15 -29.75 9.93
CA LYS A 261 16.39 -30.06 9.20
C LYS A 261 17.56 -30.30 10.16
N GLU A 262 17.68 -29.50 11.21
CA GLU A 262 18.70 -29.67 12.25
C GLU A 262 18.53 -30.98 13.03
N LYS A 263 17.29 -31.34 13.40
CA LYS A 263 16.98 -32.64 14.02
C LYS A 263 17.32 -33.82 13.10
N GLU A 264 16.98 -33.74 11.82
CA GLU A 264 17.33 -34.77 10.83
C GLU A 264 18.84 -34.93 10.68
N ILE A 265 19.58 -33.84 10.60
CA ILE A 265 21.06 -33.87 10.54
C ILE A 265 21.64 -34.50 11.80
N ASN A 266 21.12 -34.15 12.98
CA ASN A 266 21.60 -34.73 14.23
C ASN A 266 21.32 -36.24 14.30
N TRP A 267 20.11 -36.66 13.94
CA TRP A 267 19.73 -38.07 13.87
C TRP A 267 20.61 -38.86 12.88
N GLN A 268 20.89 -38.30 11.71
CA GLN A 268 21.81 -38.92 10.74
C GLN A 268 23.22 -39.06 11.29
N ARG A 269 23.74 -38.04 12.01
CA ARG A 269 25.04 -38.10 12.66
C ARG A 269 25.07 -39.18 13.74
N GLU A 270 24.03 -39.27 14.57
CA GLU A 270 23.91 -40.28 15.61
C GLU A 270 23.79 -41.69 15.03
N ALA A 271 22.96 -41.88 14.01
CA ALA A 271 22.85 -43.15 13.29
C ALA A 271 24.17 -43.57 12.62
N THR A 272 24.91 -42.61 12.05
CA THR A 272 26.23 -42.88 11.45
C THR A 272 27.24 -43.29 12.53
N ARG A 273 27.25 -42.61 13.68
CA ARG A 273 28.09 -42.98 14.85
C ARG A 273 27.74 -44.36 15.39
N ALA A 274 26.45 -44.66 15.56
CA ALA A 274 26.00 -45.98 15.99
C ALA A 274 26.40 -47.07 14.98
N LYS A 275 26.30 -46.77 13.67
CA LYS A 275 26.73 -47.69 12.61
C LYS A 275 28.24 -47.93 12.66
N THR A 276 29.08 -46.91 12.78
CA THR A 276 30.54 -47.09 12.89
C THR A 276 30.93 -47.85 14.15
N ILE A 277 30.29 -47.59 15.30
CA ILE A 277 30.49 -48.36 16.53
C ILE A 277 30.11 -49.83 16.33
N SER A 278 28.93 -50.10 15.75
CA SER A 278 28.47 -51.47 15.50
C SER A 278 29.35 -52.23 14.50
N GLN A 279 29.86 -51.55 13.46
CA GLN A 279 30.82 -52.10 12.51
C GLN A 279 32.14 -52.42 13.20
N GLY A 280 32.68 -51.49 13.99
CA GLY A 280 33.89 -51.73 14.78
C GLY A 280 33.77 -52.92 15.73
N LEU A 281 32.63 -53.06 16.42
CA LEU A 281 32.35 -54.23 17.26
C LEU A 281 32.26 -55.54 16.45
N ARG A 282 31.61 -55.52 15.30
CA ARG A 282 31.47 -56.70 14.42
C ARG A 282 32.81 -57.12 13.80
N ASP A 283 33.65 -56.15 13.44
CA ASP A 283 34.98 -56.39 12.90
C ASP A 283 35.92 -56.92 13.99
N LYS A 284 35.87 -56.34 15.22
CA LYS A 284 36.53 -56.93 16.40
C LYS A 284 36.07 -58.37 16.64
N GLN A 285 34.76 -58.64 16.61
CA GLN A 285 34.23 -60.00 16.80
C GLN A 285 34.70 -60.99 15.72
N ARG A 286 34.71 -60.58 14.44
CA ARG A 286 35.23 -61.39 13.32
C ARG A 286 36.72 -61.65 13.47
N PHE A 287 37.48 -60.64 13.86
CA PHE A 287 38.90 -60.75 14.15
C PHE A 287 39.15 -61.79 15.24
N TYR A 288 38.50 -61.68 16.40
CA TYR A 288 38.61 -62.66 17.48
C TYR A 288 38.22 -64.07 17.03
N LYS A 289 37.07 -64.22 16.34
CA LYS A 289 36.62 -65.54 15.85
C LYS A 289 37.65 -66.17 14.91
N THR A 290 38.26 -65.38 14.03
CA THR A 290 39.29 -65.86 13.08
C THR A 290 40.57 -66.23 13.80
N PHE A 291 41.02 -65.38 14.73
CA PHE A 291 42.20 -65.63 15.56
C PHE A 291 42.05 -66.92 16.38
N PHE A 292 40.97 -67.06 17.15
CA PHE A 292 40.73 -68.25 17.97
C PHE A 292 40.47 -69.51 17.12
N SER A 293 39.87 -69.37 15.93
CA SER A 293 39.75 -70.50 15.00
C SER A 293 41.10 -70.98 14.47
N LYS A 294 42.04 -70.08 14.18
CA LYS A 294 43.41 -70.45 13.78
C LYS A 294 44.17 -71.07 14.94
N LEU A 295 44.00 -70.51 16.14
CA LEU A 295 44.58 -71.05 17.37
C LEU A 295 44.11 -72.50 17.62
N GLY A 296 42.81 -72.76 17.55
CA GLY A 296 42.24 -74.11 17.73
C GLY A 296 42.64 -75.11 16.65
N LYS A 297 42.93 -74.64 15.43
CA LYS A 297 43.42 -75.47 14.31
C LYS A 297 44.96 -75.63 14.27
N ARG A 298 45.69 -75.01 15.22
CA ARG A 298 47.17 -74.97 15.24
C ARG A 298 47.79 -74.37 13.98
N ASP A 299 47.09 -73.47 13.30
CA ASP A 299 47.54 -72.77 12.08
C ASP A 299 47.80 -71.28 12.36
N LEU A 300 48.20 -70.96 13.59
CA LEU A 300 48.53 -69.60 13.98
C LEU A 300 49.93 -69.25 13.46
N LYS A 301 50.11 -68.06 12.89
CA LYS A 301 51.42 -67.56 12.44
C LYS A 301 51.91 -66.46 13.36
N ASN A 302 53.23 -66.24 13.44
CA ASN A 302 53.82 -65.18 14.26
C ASN A 302 53.23 -63.78 13.95
N ARG A 303 52.89 -63.54 12.68
CA ARG A 303 52.20 -62.30 12.26
C ARG A 303 50.80 -62.17 12.87
N ASP A 304 50.01 -63.25 12.87
CA ASP A 304 48.65 -63.25 13.43
C ASP A 304 48.66 -63.02 14.96
N TYR A 305 49.71 -63.48 15.64
CA TYR A 305 49.96 -63.25 17.06
C TYR A 305 50.31 -61.79 17.37
N GLU A 306 51.28 -61.21 16.65
CA GLU A 306 51.66 -59.80 16.84
C GLU A 306 50.48 -58.86 16.49
N ASP A 307 49.70 -59.21 15.47
CA ASP A 307 48.52 -58.46 15.07
C ASP A 307 47.42 -58.50 16.15
N PHE A 308 47.31 -59.58 16.93
CA PHE A 308 46.37 -59.69 18.05
C PHE A 308 46.73 -58.76 19.21
N PHE A 309 47.99 -58.75 19.65
CA PHE A 309 48.44 -57.86 20.72
C PHE A 309 48.41 -56.39 20.31
N LYS A 310 48.71 -56.07 19.04
CA LYS A 310 48.55 -54.72 18.49
C LYS A 310 47.10 -54.28 18.42
N ALA A 311 46.18 -55.18 18.07
CA ALA A 311 44.76 -54.86 17.93
C ALA A 311 44.03 -54.75 19.28
N MET A 312 44.42 -55.56 20.28
CA MET A 312 43.81 -55.52 21.61
C MET A 312 44.42 -54.42 22.49
N GLY A 313 45.74 -54.22 22.41
CA GLY A 313 46.44 -53.27 23.28
C GLY A 313 46.55 -53.76 24.72
N THR A 314 47.62 -53.35 25.41
CA THR A 314 47.93 -53.77 26.79
C THR A 314 46.90 -53.26 27.79
N GLU A 315 46.33 -52.07 27.58
CA GLU A 315 45.32 -51.49 28.46
C GLU A 315 43.95 -52.20 28.41
N GLU A 316 43.50 -52.70 27.25
CA GLU A 316 42.23 -53.46 27.18
C GLU A 316 42.39 -54.82 27.89
N LEU A 317 43.56 -55.46 27.76
CA LEU A 317 43.89 -56.72 28.43
C LEU A 317 43.88 -56.57 29.97
N MET A 318 44.56 -55.55 30.49
CA MET A 318 44.58 -55.29 31.94
C MET A 318 43.18 -54.97 32.49
N LYS A 319 42.34 -54.25 31.73
CA LYS A 319 40.93 -53.97 32.11
C LYS A 319 40.07 -55.24 32.17
N LEU A 320 40.44 -56.29 31.45
CA LEU A 320 39.80 -57.60 31.51
C LEU A 320 40.35 -58.49 32.65
N GLY A 321 41.26 -57.96 33.47
CA GLY A 321 41.91 -58.71 34.55
C GLY A 321 42.95 -59.71 34.07
N LEU A 322 43.44 -59.55 32.84
CA LEU A 322 44.42 -60.41 32.22
C LEU A 322 45.78 -59.72 32.18
N ASP A 323 46.84 -60.40 32.63
CA ASP A 323 48.21 -59.90 32.52
C ASP A 323 48.72 -60.06 31.07
N PRO A 324 49.01 -58.96 30.34
CA PRO A 324 49.48 -59.03 28.95
C PRO A 324 50.75 -59.86 28.79
N ASP A 325 51.68 -59.78 29.74
CA ASP A 325 52.97 -60.46 29.67
C ASP A 325 52.80 -61.96 29.93
N GLU A 326 51.89 -62.33 30.83
CA GLU A 326 51.57 -63.74 31.07
C GLU A 326 50.88 -64.39 29.86
N ILE A 327 49.95 -63.68 29.21
CA ILE A 327 49.29 -64.17 27.98
C ILE A 327 50.31 -64.31 26.85
N ARG A 328 51.21 -63.33 26.70
CA ARG A 328 52.30 -63.34 25.71
C ARG A 328 53.13 -64.61 25.86
N ILE A 329 53.63 -64.88 27.07
CA ILE A 329 54.41 -66.08 27.39
C ILE A 329 53.61 -67.36 27.11
N LYS A 330 52.35 -67.44 27.53
CA LYS A 330 51.51 -68.65 27.31
C LYS A 330 51.22 -68.90 25.84
N LEU A 331 51.01 -67.86 25.05
CA LEU A 331 50.81 -67.99 23.60
C LEU A 331 52.12 -68.35 22.88
N ASP A 332 53.26 -67.81 23.30
CA ASP A 332 54.58 -68.20 22.78
C ASP A 332 54.86 -69.68 23.02
N GLN A 333 54.55 -70.20 24.21
CA GLN A 333 54.62 -71.64 24.51
C GLN A 333 53.72 -72.48 23.59
N ILE A 334 52.49 -72.03 23.32
CA ILE A 334 51.57 -72.71 22.40
C ILE A 334 52.11 -72.70 20.97
N MET A 335 52.77 -71.62 20.55
CA MET A 335 53.41 -71.51 19.23
C MET A 335 54.58 -72.48 19.11
N GLU A 336 55.47 -72.53 20.10
CA GLU A 336 56.60 -73.48 20.16
C GLU A 336 56.12 -74.94 20.14
N TRP A 337 55.03 -75.27 20.84
CA TRP A 337 54.46 -76.62 20.83
C TRP A 337 53.81 -77.00 19.50
N ASN A 338 53.39 -76.02 18.70
CA ASN A 338 52.80 -76.22 17.39
C ASN A 338 53.84 -76.17 16.25
N GLU A 339 55.09 -75.80 16.54
CA GLU A 339 56.15 -75.88 15.53
C GLU A 339 56.40 -77.35 15.16
N PRO A 340 56.43 -77.69 13.86
CA PRO A 340 56.69 -79.05 13.43
C PRO A 340 58.09 -79.46 13.88
N LYS A 341 58.18 -80.61 14.58
CA LYS A 341 59.42 -81.12 15.19
C LYS A 341 60.54 -81.49 14.19
N ASP A 342 60.31 -81.33 12.89
CA ASP A 342 61.31 -81.55 11.84
C ASP A 342 61.78 -80.23 11.23
N LYS A 343 62.61 -79.51 11.98
CA LYS A 343 63.61 -78.61 11.40
C LYS A 343 64.97 -78.98 12.00
N PRO A 344 65.96 -79.42 11.21
CA PRO A 344 67.31 -79.57 11.72
C PRO A 344 67.83 -78.20 12.16
N TYR A 345 68.32 -78.12 13.39
CA TYR A 345 68.97 -76.94 13.93
C TYR A 345 70.16 -76.56 13.03
N LEU A 346 70.20 -75.32 12.53
CA LEU A 346 71.46 -74.73 12.08
C LEU A 346 72.17 -74.20 13.32
N GLU A 347 73.22 -74.91 13.74
CA GLU A 347 74.24 -74.37 14.61
C GLU A 347 74.94 -73.20 13.90
N SER A 348 74.84 -72.01 14.47
CA SER A 348 76.03 -71.17 14.75
C SER A 348 75.58 -69.88 15.42
N GLY A 349 76.02 -69.67 16.66
CA GLY A 349 75.69 -68.51 17.46
C GLY A 349 76.30 -67.19 16.99
N VAL A 350 75.59 -66.10 17.34
CA VAL A 350 76.07 -64.72 17.64
C VAL A 350 76.59 -63.92 16.42
N LYS A 351 76.24 -62.64 16.12
CA LYS A 351 75.29 -61.60 16.59
C LYS A 351 75.21 -60.54 15.46
N LYS A 352 74.04 -59.97 15.19
CA LYS A 352 73.77 -58.52 15.30
C LYS A 352 72.27 -58.26 15.33
#